data_AF-A0A8T5K0C2-F1
#
_entry.id   AF-A0A8T5K0C2-F1
#
_cell.length_a   1.000
_cell.length_b   1.000
_cell.length_c   1.000
_cell.angle_alpha   90.00
_cell.angle_beta   90.00
_cell.angle_gamma   90.00
#
_symmetry.space_group_name_H-M   'P 1'
#
loop_
_entity.id
_entity.type
_entity.pdbx_description
1 polymer ?
#
loop_
_entity_poly.entity_id
_entity_poly.type
_entity_poly.pdbx_seq_one_letter_code
_entity_poly.pdbx_strand_id
1 'polypeptide(L)'
;MEIVEKRPVSLPEMEIHIQEMKKRDKELNFRSKKVEEYLKNVPKVKEYEKLIKALEEIEISRLNEKHITLIVNILPVDLDSLRTVLSGENITLKDDDLKKIVETVIKYV
;
A
#
# COMPACT_ATOMS: atom_id res chain seq x y z
N MET A 1 19.43 -18.31 11.69
CA MET A 1 18.07 -18.03 11.18
C MET A 1 18.24 -17.57 9.75
N GLU A 2 17.64 -18.27 8.79
CA GLU A 2 17.73 -17.92 7.37
C GLU A 2 16.40 -17.29 6.93
N ILE A 3 16.46 -16.29 6.07
CA ILE A 3 15.28 -15.63 5.53
C ILE A 3 14.78 -16.47 4.36
N VAL A 4 13.60 -17.05 4.51
CA VAL A 4 12.95 -17.87 3.46
C VAL A 4 12.20 -17.02 2.43
N GLU A 5 11.64 -15.89 2.86
CA GLU A 5 10.84 -15.00 2.01
C GLU A 5 10.81 -13.58 2.60
N LYS A 6 10.71 -12.57 1.72
CA LYS A 6 10.42 -11.19 2.11
C LYS A 6 9.55 -10.56 1.03
N ARG A 7 8.42 -9.99 1.46
CA ARG A 7 7.53 -9.20 0.59
C ARG A 7 7.13 -7.88 1.27
N PRO A 8 6.70 -6.87 0.49
CA PRO A 8 6.03 -5.69 1.02
C PRO A 8 4.75 -6.05 1.78
N VAL A 9 4.39 -5.22 2.76
CA VAL A 9 3.12 -5.31 3.50
C VAL A 9 2.48 -3.93 3.45
N SER A 10 1.24 -3.86 2.98
CA SER A 10 0.49 -2.60 2.93
C SER A 10 -0.02 -2.19 4.31
N LEU A 11 -0.35 -0.91 4.50
CA LEU A 11 -0.91 -0.41 5.75
C LEU A 11 -2.28 -1.04 6.07
N PRO A 12 -3.21 -1.23 5.10
CA PRO A 12 -4.43 -2.00 5.34
C PRO A 12 -4.16 -3.45 5.76
N GLU A 13 -3.19 -4.12 5.13
CA GLU A 13 -2.81 -5.49 5.50
C GLU A 13 -2.16 -5.53 6.90
N MET A 14 -1.32 -4.56 7.23
CA MET A 14 -0.73 -4.43 8.57
C MET A 14 -1.82 -4.27 9.64
N GLU A 15 -2.94 -3.59 9.34
CA GLU A 15 -4.06 -3.51 10.27
C GLU A 15 -4.65 -4.90 10.57
N ILE A 16 -4.79 -5.77 9.57
CA ILE A 16 -5.23 -7.15 9.76
C ILE A 16 -4.27 -7.89 10.68
N HIS A 17 -2.96 -7.82 10.42
CA HIS A 17 -1.95 -8.44 11.28
C HIS A 17 -2.01 -7.94 12.72
N ILE A 18 -2.20 -6.63 12.94
CA ILE A 18 -2.36 -6.06 14.28
C ILE A 18 -3.61 -6.63 14.97
N GLN A 19 -4.73 -6.81 14.27
CA GLN A 19 -5.92 -7.45 14.86
C GLN A 19 -5.70 -8.93 15.19
N GLU A 20 -4.98 -9.67 14.35
CA GLU A 20 -4.61 -11.07 14.62
C GLU A 20 -3.71 -11.18 15.85
N MET A 21 -2.72 -10.29 15.98
CA MET A 21 -1.86 -10.20 17.15
C MET A 21 -2.66 -9.94 18.42
N LYS A 22 -3.63 -9.03 18.39
CA LYS A 22 -4.52 -8.78 19.54
C LYS A 22 -5.30 -10.01 19.96
N LYS A 23 -5.84 -10.77 19.00
CA LYS A 23 -6.60 -12.00 19.26
C LYS A 23 -5.72 -13.07 19.90
N ARG A 24 -4.49 -13.22 19.41
CA ARG A 24 -3.54 -14.25 19.87
C ARG A 24 -2.90 -13.92 21.21
N ASP A 25 -2.38 -12.70 21.35
CA ASP A 25 -1.43 -12.33 22.40
C ASP A 25 -2.13 -11.63 23.59
N LYS A 26 -3.44 -11.35 23.49
CA LYS A 26 -4.29 -10.59 24.44
C LYS A 26 -3.88 -9.12 24.62
N GLU A 27 -2.59 -8.82 24.71
CA GLU A 27 -2.05 -7.47 24.81
C GLU A 27 -0.89 -7.23 23.84
N LEU A 28 -0.95 -6.12 23.12
CA LEU A 28 0.12 -5.67 22.24
C LEU A 28 1.30 -5.11 23.04
N ASN A 29 2.52 -5.41 22.60
CA ASN A 29 3.72 -4.75 23.12
C ASN A 29 3.75 -3.26 22.73
N PHE A 30 4.66 -2.49 23.33
CA PHE A 30 4.79 -1.05 23.12
C PHE A 30 4.88 -0.65 21.63
N ARG A 31 5.71 -1.35 20.84
CA ARG A 31 5.89 -1.05 19.42
C ARG A 31 4.63 -1.32 18.60
N SER A 32 3.98 -2.45 18.86
CA SER A 32 2.75 -2.85 18.16
C SER A 32 1.59 -1.92 18.49
N LYS A 33 1.51 -1.43 19.74
CA LYS A 33 0.57 -0.36 20.14
C LYS A 33 0.81 0.93 19.36
N LYS A 34 2.07 1.33 19.16
CA LYS A 34 2.39 2.53 18.35
C LYS A 34 2.03 2.37 16.88
N VAL A 35 2.22 1.19 16.31
CA VAL A 35 1.76 0.89 14.94
C VAL A 35 0.23 0.98 14.86
N GLU A 36 -0.49 0.39 15.83
CA GLU A 36 -1.95 0.49 15.88
C GLU A 36 -2.44 1.95 15.96
N GLU A 37 -1.81 2.78 16.80
CA GLU A 37 -2.13 4.21 16.90
C GLU A 37 -1.88 4.94 15.58
N TYR A 38 -0.76 4.65 14.91
CA TYR A 38 -0.45 5.23 13.60
C TYR A 38 -1.51 4.85 12.55
N LEU A 39 -1.87 3.57 12.49
CA LEU A 39 -2.84 3.03 11.53
C LEU A 39 -4.25 3.63 11.70
N LYS A 40 -4.57 4.27 12.82
CA LYS A 40 -5.85 4.97 12.98
C LYS A 40 -5.92 6.28 12.20
N ASN A 41 -4.78 6.86 11.84
CA ASN A 41 -4.67 8.20 11.24
C ASN A 41 -4.27 8.17 9.75
N VAL A 42 -3.95 6.99 9.21
CA VAL A 42 -3.62 6.84 7.79
C VAL A 42 -4.89 6.71 6.96
N PRO A 43 -4.89 7.17 5.70
CA PRO A 43 -6.05 7.00 4.83
C PRO A 43 -6.25 5.51 4.52
N LYS A 44 -7.52 5.11 4.34
CA LYS A 44 -7.91 3.70 4.17
C LYS A 44 -8.93 3.55 3.07
N VAL A 45 -8.78 2.48 2.30
CA VAL A 45 -9.77 1.99 1.34
C VAL A 45 -10.35 0.69 1.88
N LYS A 46 -11.69 0.60 1.93
CA LYS A 46 -12.37 -0.63 2.40
C LYS A 46 -12.05 -1.83 1.52
N GLU A 47 -11.94 -1.61 0.22
CA GLU A 47 -11.73 -2.65 -0.80
C GLU A 47 -10.27 -2.66 -1.31
N TYR A 48 -9.29 -2.51 -0.40
CA TYR A 48 -7.88 -2.36 -0.78
C TYR A 48 -7.35 -3.55 -1.60
N GLU A 49 -7.83 -4.77 -1.35
CA GLU A 49 -7.46 -5.96 -2.14
C GLU A 49 -7.93 -5.85 -3.59
N LYS A 50 -9.09 -5.23 -3.83
CA LYS A 50 -9.58 -4.97 -5.18
C LYS A 50 -8.75 -3.89 -5.86
N LEU A 51 -8.32 -2.87 -5.13
CA LEU A 51 -7.41 -1.84 -5.65
C LEU A 51 -6.05 -2.44 -6.04
N ILE A 52 -5.47 -3.31 -5.19
CA ILE A 52 -4.21 -4.02 -5.51
C ILE A 52 -4.35 -4.79 -6.82
N LYS A 53 -5.37 -5.64 -6.93
CA LYS A 53 -5.63 -6.42 -8.14
C LYS A 53 -5.82 -5.52 -9.37
N ALA A 54 -6.61 -4.45 -9.23
CA ALA A 54 -6.84 -3.51 -10.32
C ALA A 54 -5.54 -2.82 -10.78
N LEU A 55 -4.59 -2.56 -9.87
CA LEU A 55 -3.27 -2.00 -10.20
C LEU A 55 -2.35 -3.03 -10.86
N GLU A 56 -2.42 -4.30 -10.45
CA GLU A 56 -1.69 -5.42 -11.07
C GLU A 56 -2.17 -5.66 -12.52
N GLU A 57 -3.48 -5.57 -12.75
CA GLU A 57 -4.13 -5.78 -14.05
C GLU A 57 -3.88 -4.67 -15.08
N ILE A 58 -3.28 -3.53 -14.70
CA ILE A 58 -2.91 -2.46 -15.66
C ILE A 58 -1.70 -2.89 -16.53
N GLU A 59 -1.01 -3.98 -16.16
CA GLU A 59 0.13 -4.56 -16.90
C GLU A 59 1.26 -3.56 -17.19
N ILE A 60 1.53 -2.64 -16.26
CA ILE A 60 2.64 -1.70 -16.37
C ILE A 60 3.94 -2.43 -15.98
N SER A 61 4.75 -2.82 -16.98
CA SER A 61 5.94 -3.68 -16.80
C SER A 61 6.91 -3.27 -15.68
N ARG A 62 7.05 -1.97 -15.38
CA ARG A 62 7.96 -1.45 -14.34
C ARG A 62 7.29 -1.25 -12.98
N LEU A 63 5.97 -1.41 -12.91
CA LEU A 63 5.19 -1.32 -11.68
C LEU A 63 5.20 -2.68 -10.98
N ASN A 64 5.93 -2.79 -9.87
CA ASN A 64 6.04 -4.03 -9.11
C ASN A 64 5.24 -3.95 -7.81
N GLU A 65 5.19 -5.05 -7.07
CA GLU A 65 4.47 -5.18 -5.79
C GLU A 65 4.85 -4.08 -4.77
N LYS A 66 6.13 -3.70 -4.70
CA LYS A 66 6.60 -2.63 -3.80
C LYS A 66 5.96 -1.29 -4.17
N HIS A 67 5.93 -0.95 -5.46
CA HIS A 67 5.32 0.30 -5.93
C HIS A 67 3.81 0.30 -5.70
N ILE A 68 3.12 -0.81 -5.98
CA ILE A 68 1.68 -0.98 -5.71
C ILE A 68 1.39 -0.78 -4.22
N THR A 69 2.21 -1.38 -3.35
CA THR A 69 2.09 -1.22 -1.90
C THR A 69 2.22 0.24 -1.47
N LEU A 70 3.18 1.00 -2.03
CA LEU A 70 3.32 2.43 -1.75
C LEU A 70 2.10 3.24 -2.21
N ILE A 71 1.58 2.95 -3.41
CA ILE A 71 0.40 3.61 -3.96
C ILE A 71 -0.82 3.34 -3.06
N VAL A 72 -1.03 2.10 -2.62
CA VAL A 72 -2.15 1.73 -1.73
C VAL A 72 -2.02 2.38 -0.34
N ASN A 73 -0.81 2.61 0.14
CA ASN A 73 -0.57 3.25 1.43
C ASN A 73 -0.88 4.76 1.43
N ILE A 74 -0.71 5.42 0.29
CA ILE A 74 -0.82 6.89 0.18
C ILE A 74 -2.08 7.33 -0.55
N LEU A 75 -2.61 6.49 -1.45
CA LEU A 75 -3.81 6.73 -2.25
C LEU A 75 -3.74 8.05 -3.05
N PRO A 76 -2.73 8.23 -3.92
CA PRO A 76 -2.59 9.44 -4.71
C PRO A 76 -3.76 9.59 -5.70
N VAL A 77 -4.49 10.70 -5.62
CA VAL A 77 -5.66 11.01 -6.46
C VAL A 77 -5.35 12.01 -7.58
N ASP A 78 -4.07 12.33 -7.76
CA ASP A 78 -3.60 13.23 -8.82
C ASP A 78 -2.17 12.86 -9.25
N LEU A 79 -1.72 13.41 -10.37
CA LEU A 79 -0.41 13.08 -10.95
C LEU A 79 0.76 13.59 -10.09
N ASP A 80 0.60 14.70 -9.38
CA ASP A 80 1.68 15.29 -8.59
C ASP A 80 1.89 14.51 -7.29
N SER A 81 0.80 14.07 -6.63
CA SER A 81 0.86 13.15 -5.50
C SER A 81 1.43 11.79 -5.90
N LEU A 82 1.03 11.22 -7.05
CA LEU A 82 1.61 9.97 -7.54
C LEU A 82 3.12 10.10 -7.83
N ARG A 83 3.55 11.18 -8.50
CA ARG A 83 4.97 11.44 -8.74
C ARG A 83 5.74 11.61 -7.43
N THR A 84 5.14 12.25 -6.43
CA THR A 84 5.73 12.38 -5.10
C THR A 84 5.93 11.00 -4.45
N VAL A 85 4.91 10.13 -4.49
CA VAL A 85 4.98 8.75 -3.97
C VAL A 85 6.12 7.95 -4.62
N LEU A 86 6.32 8.13 -5.93
CA LEU A 86 7.32 7.39 -6.70
C LEU A 86 8.70 8.07 -6.76
N SER A 87 8.85 9.29 -6.22
CA SER A 87 10.07 10.11 -6.38
C SER A 87 11.33 9.48 -5.75
N GLY A 88 11.17 8.65 -4.72
CA GLY A 88 12.25 7.90 -4.08
C GLY A 88 12.51 6.52 -4.70
N GLU A 89 11.73 6.12 -5.70
CA GLU A 89 11.80 4.80 -6.32
C GLU A 89 12.57 4.85 -7.65
N ASN A 90 13.29 3.78 -7.97
CA ASN A 90 14.03 3.67 -9.24
C ASN A 90 13.09 3.24 -10.39
N ILE A 91 12.06 4.04 -10.64
CA ILE A 91 11.04 3.80 -11.66
C ILE A 91 10.83 5.03 -12.52
N THR A 92 10.66 4.81 -13.82
CA THR A 92 10.22 5.85 -14.76
C THR A 92 9.06 5.30 -15.55
N LEU A 93 7.91 5.94 -15.42
CA LEU A 93 6.67 5.61 -16.11
C LEU A 93 6.34 6.69 -17.13
N LYS A 94 5.64 6.30 -18.20
CA LYS A 94 5.11 7.28 -19.17
C LYS A 94 3.90 7.99 -18.56
N ASP A 95 3.60 9.19 -19.04
CA ASP A 95 2.45 9.97 -18.54
C ASP A 95 1.13 9.21 -18.67
N ASP A 96 0.95 8.41 -19.73
CA ASP A 96 -0.26 7.59 -19.90
C ASP A 96 -0.38 6.49 -18.83
N ASP A 97 0.73 5.90 -18.40
CA ASP A 97 0.74 4.90 -17.33
C ASP A 97 0.45 5.55 -15.98
N LEU A 98 1.01 6.75 -15.72
CA LEU A 98 0.72 7.53 -14.51
C LEU A 98 -0.77 7.88 -14.44
N LYS A 99 -1.38 8.31 -15.54
CA LYS A 99 -2.81 8.60 -15.61
C LYS A 99 -3.66 7.37 -15.30
N LYS A 100 -3.36 6.22 -15.90
CA LYS A 100 -4.07 4.96 -15.61
C LYS A 100 -4.00 4.59 -14.12
N ILE A 101 -2.84 4.76 -13.48
CA ILE A 101 -2.69 4.50 -12.04
C ILE A 101 -3.61 5.42 -11.23
N VAL A 102 -3.56 6.74 -11.48
CA VAL A 102 -4.39 7.72 -10.76
C VAL A 102 -5.88 7.45 -10.97
N GLU A 103 -6.30 7.22 -12.21
CA GLU A 103 -7.69 6.88 -12.55
C GLU A 103 -8.16 5.60 -11.85
N THR A 104 -7.28 4.60 -11.72
CA THR A 104 -7.57 3.39 -10.97
C THR A 104 -7.72 3.69 -9.49
N VAL A 105 -6.82 4.45 -8.87
CA VAL A 105 -6.91 4.81 -7.45
C VAL A 105 -8.20 5.57 -7.14
N ILE A 106 -8.58 6.56 -7.95
CA ILE A 106 -9.79 7.38 -7.78
C ILE A 106 -11.07 6.52 -7.70
N LYS A 107 -11.13 5.36 -8.36
CA LYS A 107 -12.32 4.49 -8.31
C LYS A 107 -12.56 3.85 -6.94
N TYR A 108 -11.57 3.87 -6.06
CA TYR A 108 -11.60 3.19 -4.76
C TYR A 108 -11.52 4.14 -3.55
N VAL A 109 -11.20 5.42 -3.77
CA VAL A 109 -11.10 6.46 -2.73
C VAL A 109 -12.38 7.27 -2.68
#